data_AF-A0AAD6S1S2-F1
#
_entry.id   AF-A0AAD6S1S2-F1
#
_cell.length_a   1.000
_cell.length_b   1.000
_cell.length_c   1.000
_cell.angle_alpha   90.00
_cell.angle_beta   90.00
_cell.angle_gamma   90.00
#
_symmetry.space_group_name_H-M   'P 1'
#
loop_
_entity.id
_entity.type
_entity.pdbx_description
1 polymer ?
#
loop_
_entity_poly.entity_id
_entity_poly.type
_entity_poly.pdbx_seq_one_letter_code
_entity_poly.pdbx_strand_id
1 'polypeptide(L)' 'WPLKLNWGLLLGCDLVKFRSGKAKLIPHKQRIFALLVTASMQLIWRLRNEPRFDKGDECHKVRF' A
#
# COMPACT_ATOMS: atom_id res chain seq x y z
N TRP A 1 -20.07 -4.64 -8.29
CA TRP A 1 -18.64 -4.31 -8.14
C TRP A 1 -18.43 -3.87 -6.69
N PRO A 2 -17.62 -4.54 -5.85
CA PRO A 2 -17.87 -4.49 -4.42
C PRO A 2 -17.39 -3.17 -3.81
N LEU A 3 -18.34 -2.45 -3.22
CA LEU A 3 -18.18 -1.19 -2.47
C LEU A 3 -17.36 -1.33 -1.16
N LYS A 4 -16.74 -2.49 -0.91
CA LYS A 4 -15.97 -2.81 0.31
C LYS A 4 -14.56 -3.34 0.00
N LEU A 5 -13.93 -2.82 -1.04
CA LEU A 5 -12.53 -3.16 -1.31
C LEU A 5 -11.64 -2.53 -0.23
N ASN A 6 -11.23 -3.34 0.76
CA ASN A 6 -10.29 -2.91 1.78
C ASN A 6 -8.88 -2.98 1.19
N TRP A 7 -8.30 -1.83 0.82
CA TRP A 7 -6.95 -1.74 0.26
C TRP A 7 -5.87 -2.35 1.17
N GLY A 8 -6.11 -2.38 2.49
CA GLY A 8 -5.24 -3.09 3.44
C GLY A 8 -5.22 -4.61 3.24
N LEU A 9 -6.31 -5.19 2.74
CA LEU A 9 -6.40 -6.62 2.40
C LEU A 9 -5.62 -6.93 1.11
N LEU A 10 -5.71 -6.03 0.12
CA LEU A 10 -5.05 -6.16 -1.18
C LEU A 10 -3.52 -6.14 -1.08
N LEU A 11 -2.99 -5.40 -0.10
CA LEU A 11 -1.56 -5.29 0.18
C LEU A 11 -1.07 -6.26 1.27
N GLY A 12 -1.92 -7.19 1.74
CA GLY A 12 -1.58 -8.11 2.84
C GLY A 12 -1.34 -7.44 4.19
N CYS A 13 -1.56 -6.13 4.30
CA CYS A 13 -1.38 -5.34 5.52
C CYS A 13 -2.42 -5.70 6.60
N ASP A 14 -3.55 -6.29 6.20
CA ASP A 14 -4.56 -6.79 7.13
C ASP A 14 -4.18 -8.12 7.81
N LEU A 15 -3.18 -8.83 7.28
CA LEU A 15 -2.64 -10.06 7.87
C LEU A 15 -1.70 -9.76 9.05
N VAL A 16 -1.09 -8.57 9.07
CA VAL A 16 -0.13 -8.17 10.10
C VAL A 16 -0.88 -7.60 11.31
N LYS A 17 -0.92 -8.34 12.40
CA LYS A 17 -1.56 -7.93 13.65
C LYS A 17 -0.55 -7.42 14.66
N PHE A 18 -0.70 -6.17 15.08
CA PHE A 18 0.14 -5.59 16.14
C PHE A 18 -0.45 -5.88 17.51
N ARG A 19 0.36 -6.46 18.40
CA ARG A 19 -0.01 -6.75 19.78
C ARG A 19 0.89 -5.97 20.73
N SER A 20 0.30 -5.51 21.84
CA SER A 20 1.05 -5.02 22.99
C SER A 20 1.72 -6.19 23.74
N GLY A 21 2.68 -5.93 24.61
CA GLY A 21 3.34 -6.95 25.44
C GLY A 21 2.37 -7.80 26.30
N LYS A 22 1.15 -7.30 26.53
CA LYS A 22 0.04 -8.03 27.19
C LYS A 22 -0.93 -8.71 26.22
N ALA A 23 -0.50 -9.06 25.01
CA ALA A 23 -1.30 -9.66 23.93
C ALA A 23 -2.52 -8.85 23.42
N LYS A 24 -2.77 -7.65 23.94
CA LYS A 24 -3.85 -6.77 23.48
C LYS A 24 -3.59 -6.29 22.05
N LEU A 25 -4.56 -6.48 21.15
CA LEU A 25 -4.52 -5.99 19.78
C LEU A 25 -4.55 -4.46 19.75
N ILE A 26 -3.68 -3.87 18.91
CA ILE A 26 -3.59 -2.41 18.73
C ILE A 26 -4.00 -2.09 17.28
N PRO A 27 -5.30 -1.88 17.00
CA PRO A 27 -5.79 -1.70 15.63
C PRO A 27 -5.23 -0.43 14.97
N HIS A 28 -4.92 0.61 15.76
CA HIS A 28 -4.39 1.86 15.23
C HIS A 28 -2.97 1.71 14.62
N LYS A 29 -2.14 0.83 15.19
CA LYS A 29 -0.80 0.54 14.65
C LYS A 29 -0.87 -0.19 13.31
N GLN A 30 -1.86 -1.07 13.15
CA GLN A 30 -2.11 -1.75 11.89
C GLN A 30 -2.49 -0.78 10.78
N ARG A 31 -3.30 0.24 11.08
CA ARG A 31 -3.65 1.30 10.13
C ARG A 31 -2.44 2.13 9.71
N ILE A 32 -1.59 2.52 10.66
CA ILE A 32 -0.35 3.25 10.37
C ILE A 32 0.60 2.40 9.52
N PHE A 33 0.73 1.11 9.83
CA PHE A 33 1.52 0.18 9.03
C PHE A 33 1.00 0.08 7.59
N ALA A 34 -0.31 -0.04 7.40
CA ALA A 34 -0.91 -0.08 6.07
C ALA A 34 -0.62 1.21 5.27
N LEU A 35 -0.73 2.37 5.91
CA LEU A 35 -0.37 3.66 5.27
C LEU A 35 1.10 3.70 4.87
N LEU A 36 1.99 3.28 5.77
CA LEU A 36 3.44 3.27 5.51
C LEU A 36 3.78 2.36 4.34
N VAL A 37 3.30 1.12 4.34
CA VAL A 37 3.55 0.14 3.27
C VAL A 37 3.00 0.64 1.94
N THR A 38 1.81 1.23 1.93
CA THR A 38 1.20 1.78 0.71
C THR A 38 2.04 2.94 0.15
N ALA A 39 2.46 3.88 1.01
CA ALA A 39 3.31 5.00 0.62
C ALA A 39 4.67 4.52 0.09
N SER A 40 5.31 3.57 0.78
CA SER A 40 6.57 2.97 0.34
C SER A 40 6.43 2.26 -1.01
N MET A 41 5.36 1.48 -1.21
CA MET A 41 5.07 0.83 -2.49
C MET A 41 4.92 1.86 -3.61
N GLN A 42 4.17 2.94 -3.37
CA GLN A 42 4.00 4.02 -4.36
C GLN A 42 5.33 4.69 -4.72
N LEU A 43 6.18 4.95 -3.73
CA LEU A 43 7.51 5.52 -3.95
C LEU A 43 8.42 4.58 -4.74
N ILE A 44 8.46 3.29 -4.39
CA ILE A 44 9.23 2.28 -5.12
C ILE A 44 8.73 2.16 -6.55
N TRP A 45 7.41 2.15 -6.75
CA TRP A 45 6.81 2.12 -8.08
C TRP A 45 7.18 3.36 -8.90
N ARG A 46 7.13 4.55 -8.30
CA ARG A 46 7.58 5.79 -8.95
C ARG A 46 9.06 5.68 -9.32
N LEU A 47 9.95 5.44 -8.37
CA LEU A 47 11.39 5.31 -8.62
C LEU A 47 11.74 4.28 -9.71
N ARG A 48 11.01 3.16 -9.79
CA ARG A 48 11.23 2.14 -10.83
C ARG A 48 10.76 2.56 -12.21
N ASN A 49 9.68 3.33 -12.30
CA ASN A 49 9.06 3.67 -13.58
C ASN A 49 9.44 5.07 -14.07
N GLU A 50 9.82 6.01 -13.21
CA GLU A 50 10.28 7.36 -13.57
C GLU A 50 11.31 7.35 -14.71
N PRO A 51 12.33 6.46 -14.70
CA PRO A 51 13.28 6.36 -15.81
C PRO A 51 12.69 5.79 -17.11
N ARG A 52 11.52 5.15 -17.07
CA ARG A 52 10.77 4.69 -18.25
C ARG A 52 9.91 5.80 -18.83
N PHE A 53 9.30 6.64 -17.99
CA PHE A 53 8.52 7.79 -18.42
C PHE A 53 9.38 8.85 -19.12
N ASP A 54 10.60 9.13 -18.60
CA ASP A 54 11.54 10.08 -19.20
C ASP A 54 12.09 9.62 -20.56
N LYS A 55 12.02 8.31 -20.86
CA LYS A 55 12.47 7.74 -22.14
C LYS A 55 11.38 7.72 -23.22
N GLY A 56 10.22 8.31 -22.95
CA GLY A 56 9.15 8.43 -23.93
C GLY A 56 8.31 7.18 -24.12
N ASP A 57 8.42 6.17 -23.25
CA ASP A 57 7.45 5.07 -23.24
C ASP A 57 6.12 5.61 -22.69
N GLU A 58 5.19 5.87 -23.60
CA GLU A 58 3.84 6.35 -23.30
C GLU A 58 3.18 5.47 -22.24
N CYS A 59 3.17 5.96 -21.01
CA CYS A 59 2.39 5.34 -19.97
C CYS A 59 0.92 5.60 -20.27
N HIS A 60 0.28 4.61 -20.89
CA HIS A 60 -1.16 4.48 -20.89
C HIS A 60 -1.66 4.74 -19.46
N LYS A 61 -2.41 5.85 -19.32
CA LYS A 61 -3.06 6.28 -18.08
C LYS A 61 -3.80 5.09 -17.47
N VAL A 62 -3.22 4.47 -16.44
CA VAL A 62 -3.97 3.58 -15.55
C VAL A 62 -4.89 4.48 -14.75
N ARG A 63 -6.09 4.66 -15.28
CA ARG A 63 -7.18 5.42 -14.66
C ARG A 63 -7.77 4.52 -13.58
N PHE A 64 -7.53 4.87 -12.32
CA PHE A 64 -8.19 4.26 -11.15
C PHE A 64 -9.69 4.56 -11.16
#